data_AF-A0AAJ1ZXU8-F1
#
_entry.id   AF-A0AAJ1ZXU8-F1
#
_cell.length_a   1.000
_cell.length_b   1.000
_cell.length_c   1.000
_cell.angle_alpha   90.00
_cell.angle_beta   90.00
_cell.angle_gamma   90.00
#
_symmetry.space_group_name_H-M   'P 1'
#
loop_
_entity.id
_entity.type
_entity.pdbx_description
1 polymer ?
#
loop_
_entity_poly.entity_id
_entity_poly.type
_entity_poly.pdbx_seq_one_letter_code
_entity_poly.pdbx_strand_id
1 'polypeptide(L)'
;MTNTTRDVIDQTPSAAGLLAFFAERFDMAHASDSELQFLADCSCVAVDAASSLSTVTSAVGCLIASDRSAEPKQVRSGALQDADQTLLLHRIASETELIGQIAEIASDADCTLRQRLIDRLKIERSRRTYSDEYSLQEGSDG
;
A
#
# COMPACT_ATOMS: atom_id res chain seq x y z
N MET A 1 -24.87 18.27 -1.20
CA MET A 1 -23.54 18.83 -1.53
C MET A 1 -22.92 19.33 -0.24
N THR A 2 -22.24 18.46 0.48
CA THR A 2 -21.55 18.81 1.73
C THR A 2 -20.11 19.16 1.39
N ASN A 3 -19.80 20.46 1.42
CA ASN A 3 -18.43 20.96 1.44
C ASN A 3 -17.78 20.51 2.75
N THR A 4 -17.03 19.42 2.69
CA THR A 4 -16.08 19.08 3.74
C THR A 4 -14.83 19.90 3.44
N THR A 5 -14.74 21.07 4.06
CA THR A 5 -13.47 21.75 4.33
C THR A 5 -12.59 20.73 5.05
N ARG A 6 -11.75 20.02 4.29
CA ARG A 6 -10.68 19.20 4.87
C ARG A 6 -9.73 20.20 5.51
N ASP A 7 -9.72 20.18 6.84
CA ASP A 7 -8.75 20.89 7.66
C ASP A 7 -7.39 20.80 6.98
N VAL A 8 -6.82 21.97 6.68
CA VAL A 8 -5.41 22.11 6.39
C VAL A 8 -4.71 21.78 7.70
N ILE A 9 -4.50 20.49 7.94
CA ILE A 9 -3.52 20.04 8.92
C ILE A 9 -2.20 20.60 8.37
N ASP A 10 -1.51 21.42 9.16
CA ASP A 10 -0.10 21.75 8.95
C ASP A 10 0.71 20.43 8.95
N GLN A 11 0.65 19.69 7.85
CA GLN A 11 1.40 18.47 7.65
C GLN A 11 2.79 18.88 7.24
N THR A 12 3.74 18.72 8.15
CA THR A 12 5.15 18.61 7.81
C THR A 12 5.28 17.62 6.64
N PRO A 13 5.93 18.00 5.53
CA PRO A 13 6.05 17.11 4.38
C PRO A 13 6.63 15.75 4.80
N SER A 14 5.92 14.67 4.50
CA SER A 14 6.33 13.30 4.80
C SER A 14 6.41 12.48 3.52
N ALA A 15 7.19 11.40 3.53
CA ALA A 15 7.27 10.49 2.38
C ALA A 15 5.88 9.88 2.05
N ALA A 16 5.11 9.55 3.09
CA ALA A 16 3.74 9.07 2.94
C ALA A 16 2.84 10.13 2.28
N GLY A 17 2.90 11.38 2.74
CA GLY A 17 2.13 12.48 2.17
C GLY A 17 2.54 12.80 0.73
N LEU A 18 3.83 12.65 0.39
CA LEU A 18 4.31 12.79 -0.98
C LEU A 18 3.76 11.69 -1.90
N LEU A 19 3.76 10.43 -1.42
CA LEU A 19 3.16 9.32 -2.17
C LEU A 19 1.66 9.52 -2.36
N ALA A 20 0.94 9.88 -1.29
CA ALA A 20 -0.49 10.18 -1.36
C ALA A 20 -0.78 11.29 -2.39
N PHE A 21 0.01 12.37 -2.37
CA PHE A 21 -0.13 13.48 -3.32
C PHE A 21 0.01 13.03 -4.78
N PHE A 22 0.98 12.16 -5.07
CA PHE A 22 1.18 11.62 -6.42
C PHE A 22 0.11 10.60 -6.78
N ALA A 23 -0.27 9.72 -5.86
CA ALA A 23 -1.29 8.70 -6.07
C ALA A 23 -2.65 9.31 -6.45
N GLU A 24 -3.06 10.38 -5.74
CA GLU A 24 -4.30 11.11 -6.05
C GLU A 24 -4.35 11.68 -7.47
N ARG A 25 -3.19 11.89 -8.10
CA ARG A 25 -3.05 12.52 -9.42
C ARG A 25 -2.65 11.54 -10.52
N PHE A 26 -2.29 10.32 -10.15
CA PHE A 26 -1.86 9.31 -11.10
C PHE A 26 -3.08 8.62 -11.72
N ASP A 27 -3.20 8.72 -13.05
CA ASP A 27 -4.32 8.12 -13.78
C ASP A 27 -4.10 6.62 -14.00
N MET A 28 -4.44 5.82 -12.98
CA MET A 28 -4.39 4.36 -13.03
C MET A 28 -5.19 3.76 -14.20
N ALA A 29 -6.29 4.41 -14.59
CA ALA A 29 -7.17 3.89 -15.63
C ALA A 29 -6.51 3.92 -17.02
N HIS A 30 -5.65 4.92 -17.27
CA HIS A 30 -4.96 5.09 -18.55
C HIS A 30 -3.47 4.76 -18.52
N ALA A 31 -2.89 4.48 -17.35
CA ALA A 31 -1.51 4.02 -17.22
C ALA A 31 -1.24 2.75 -18.05
N SER A 32 -0.02 2.59 -18.55
CA SER A 32 0.39 1.37 -19.26
C SER A 32 0.42 0.15 -18.34
N ASP A 33 0.28 -1.06 -18.89
CA ASP A 33 0.39 -2.30 -18.12
C ASP A 33 1.76 -2.42 -17.41
N SER A 34 2.84 -1.89 -18.02
CA SER A 34 4.18 -1.89 -17.41
C SER A 34 4.28 -0.95 -16.22
N GLU A 35 3.66 0.23 -16.28
CA GLU A 35 3.62 1.16 -15.13
C GLU A 35 2.80 0.58 -13.99
N LEU A 36 1.64 -0.01 -14.31
CA LEU A 36 0.81 -0.68 -13.30
C LEU A 36 1.52 -1.89 -12.69
N GLN A 37 2.27 -2.66 -13.50
CA GLN A 37 3.01 -3.81 -12.98
C GLN A 37 4.13 -3.36 -12.03
N PHE A 38 4.87 -2.32 -12.41
CA PHE A 38 5.88 -1.72 -11.54
C PHE A 38 5.28 -1.28 -10.18
N LEU A 39 4.12 -0.62 -10.20
CA LEU A 39 3.43 -0.21 -8.97
C LEU A 39 2.92 -1.41 -8.17
N ALA A 40 2.35 -2.43 -8.82
CA ALA A 40 1.90 -3.66 -8.18
C ALA A 40 3.05 -4.42 -7.49
N ASP A 41 4.21 -4.48 -8.14
CA ASP A 41 5.42 -5.13 -7.61
C ASP A 41 5.97 -4.42 -6.36
N CYS A 42 5.62 -3.14 -6.14
CA CYS A 42 5.98 -2.42 -4.93
C CYS A 42 5.28 -2.98 -3.66
N SER A 43 4.29 -3.87 -3.80
CA SER A 43 3.74 -4.64 -2.68
C SER A 43 4.81 -5.43 -1.93
N CYS A 44 5.81 -5.98 -2.63
CA CYS A 44 6.96 -6.64 -2.02
C CYS A 44 7.76 -5.68 -1.12
N VAL A 45 7.94 -4.43 -1.56
CA VAL A 45 8.63 -3.39 -0.78
C VAL A 45 7.87 -3.08 0.51
N ALA A 46 6.53 -2.99 0.44
CA ALA A 46 5.70 -2.78 1.63
C ALA A 46 5.83 -3.93 2.63
N VAL A 47 5.83 -5.18 2.15
CA VAL A 47 6.00 -6.38 2.99
C VAL A 47 7.37 -6.38 3.66
N ASP A 48 8.44 -6.13 2.91
CA ASP A 48 9.80 -6.10 3.46
C ASP A 48 9.96 -4.98 4.50
N ALA A 49 9.44 -3.79 4.20
CA ALA A 49 9.45 -2.66 5.13
C ALA A 49 8.67 -2.96 6.41
N ALA A 50 7.48 -3.57 6.30
CA ALA A 50 6.67 -3.98 7.45
C ALA A 50 7.39 -5.03 8.32
N SER A 51 8.04 -6.01 7.68
CA SER A 51 8.83 -7.03 8.38
C SER A 51 9.99 -6.40 9.15
N SER A 52 10.74 -5.50 8.50
CA SER A 52 11.83 -4.77 9.13
C SER A 52 11.35 -3.90 10.29
N LEU A 53 10.25 -3.16 10.10
CA LEU A 53 9.66 -2.33 11.15
C LEU A 53 9.22 -3.17 12.36
N SER A 54 8.65 -4.35 12.12
CA SER A 54 8.26 -5.29 13.18
C SER A 54 9.47 -5.75 14.00
N THR A 55 10.55 -6.17 13.33
CA THR A 55 11.81 -6.57 14.00
C THR A 55 12.37 -5.45 14.87
N VAL A 56 12.49 -4.24 14.32
CA VAL A 56 13.04 -3.08 15.05
C VAL A 56 12.14 -2.69 16.22
N THR A 57 10.83 -2.61 16.00
CA THR A 57 9.85 -2.23 17.03
C THR A 57 9.84 -3.24 18.18
N SER A 58 9.92 -4.54 17.87
CA SER A 58 10.03 -5.60 18.88
C SER A 58 11.31 -5.47 19.70
N ALA A 59 12.47 -5.27 19.05
CA ALA A 59 13.76 -5.10 19.74
C ALA A 59 13.73 -3.89 20.69
N VAL A 60 13.22 -2.75 20.22
CA VAL A 60 13.03 -1.54 21.04
C VAL A 60 12.07 -1.79 22.20
N GLY A 61 10.97 -2.50 21.96
CA GLY A 61 10.02 -2.89 23.01
C GLY A 61 10.66 -3.72 24.12
N CYS A 62 11.52 -4.68 23.76
CA CYS A 62 12.29 -5.47 24.72
C CYS A 62 13.23 -4.60 25.56
N LEU A 63 13.95 -3.65 24.94
CA LEU A 63 14.84 -2.72 25.65
C LEU A 63 14.06 -1.83 26.63
N ILE A 64 12.92 -1.27 26.20
CA ILE A 64 12.05 -0.48 27.07
C ILE A 64 11.54 -1.31 28.26
N ALA A 65 11.15 -2.57 28.02
CA ALA A 65 10.71 -3.47 29.08
C ALA A 65 11.83 -3.77 30.08
N SER A 66 13.06 -4.00 29.60
CA SER A 66 14.24 -4.17 30.44
C SER A 66 14.53 -2.92 31.28
N ASP A 67 14.51 -1.73 30.67
CA ASP A 67 14.75 -0.45 31.35
C ASP A 67 13.70 -0.15 32.45
N ARG A 68 12.47 -0.63 32.29
CA ARG A 68 11.37 -0.46 33.27
C ARG A 68 11.34 -1.52 34.37
N SER A 69 12.02 -2.65 34.19
CA SER A 69 11.98 -3.79 35.11
C SER A 69 12.90 -3.65 36.34
N ALA A 70 13.71 -2.59 36.42
CA ALA A 70 14.51 -2.30 37.61
C ALA A 70 13.59 -1.89 38.78
N GLU A 71 13.76 -2.58 39.91
CA GLU A 71 13.07 -2.36 41.19
C GLU A 71 12.81 -0.87 41.50
N PRO A 72 11.70 -0.50 42.17
CA PRO A 72 11.31 0.90 42.46
C PRO A 72 12.34 1.73 43.25
N LYS A 73 13.44 1.13 43.71
CA LYS A 73 14.55 1.78 44.41
C LYS A 73 15.82 1.98 43.58
N GLN A 74 15.90 1.44 42.35
CA GLN A 74 17.03 1.69 41.46
C GLN A 74 16.76 2.89 40.56
N VAL A 75 17.77 3.76 40.46
CA VAL A 75 17.78 4.89 39.52
C VAL A 75 17.52 4.34 38.13
N ARG A 76 16.41 4.76 37.51
CA ARG A 76 16.09 4.40 36.12
C ARG A 76 17.23 4.90 35.24
N SER A 77 18.08 4.01 34.75
CA SER A 77 19.24 4.33 33.93
C SER A 77 19.05 3.67 32.57
N GLY A 78 18.65 4.44 31.57
CA GLY A 78 18.40 3.99 30.20
C GLY A 78 18.07 5.17 29.29
N ALA A 79 18.49 5.10 28.03
CA ALA A 79 18.34 6.19 27.04
C ALA A 79 16.95 6.21 26.37
N LEU A 80 16.01 5.37 26.82
CA LEU A 80 14.68 5.20 26.21
C LEU A 80 13.58 5.53 27.23
N GLN A 81 13.72 6.66 27.93
CA GLN A 81 12.77 7.09 28.96
C GLN A 81 11.95 8.30 28.49
N ASP A 82 10.68 8.34 28.91
CA ASP A 82 9.72 9.44 28.76
C ASP A 82 9.70 10.08 27.35
N ALA A 83 10.47 11.16 27.11
CA ALA A 83 10.45 11.91 25.86
C ALA A 83 10.92 11.11 24.63
N ASP A 84 11.89 10.21 24.80
CA ASP A 84 12.43 9.40 23.70
C ASP A 84 11.41 8.34 23.23
N GLN A 85 10.51 7.91 24.12
CA GLN A 85 9.44 6.97 23.78
C GLN A 85 8.38 7.62 22.90
N THR A 86 8.03 8.88 23.17
CA THR A 86 7.08 9.64 22.32
C THR A 86 7.65 9.83 20.92
N LEU A 87 8.94 10.16 20.80
CA LEU A 87 9.60 10.34 19.50
C LEU A 87 9.66 9.01 18.71
N LEU A 88 9.94 7.89 19.40
CA LEU A 88 9.91 6.56 18.78
C LEU A 88 8.51 6.17 18.30
N LEU A 89 7.47 6.42 19.09
CA LEU A 89 6.09 6.16 18.68
C LEU A 89 5.70 6.99 17.46
N HIS A 90 6.13 8.26 17.42
CA HIS A 90 5.87 9.11 16.27
C HIS A 90 6.57 8.57 15.01
N ARG A 91 7.83 8.12 15.13
CA ARG A 91 8.55 7.48 14.03
C ARG A 91 7.89 6.19 13.55
N ILE A 92 7.47 5.31 14.48
CA ILE A 92 6.75 4.08 14.13
C ILE A 92 5.45 4.41 13.39
N ALA A 93 4.71 5.42 13.85
CA ALA A 93 3.49 5.86 13.19
C ALA A 93 3.77 6.36 11.75
N SER A 94 4.79 7.19 11.56
CA SER A 94 5.18 7.68 10.23
C SER A 94 5.64 6.56 9.27
N GLU A 95 6.42 5.60 9.76
CA GLU A 95 6.83 4.43 8.96
C GLU A 95 5.62 3.55 8.61
N THR A 96 4.69 3.36 9.56
CA THR A 96 3.45 2.60 9.33
C THR A 96 2.58 3.28 8.27
N GLU A 97 2.46 4.61 8.34
CA GLU A 97 1.73 5.40 7.35
C GLU A 97 2.35 5.24 5.95
N LEU A 98 3.68 5.33 5.84
CA LEU A 98 4.40 5.13 4.59
C LEU A 98 4.16 3.73 4.00
N ILE A 99 4.27 2.68 4.82
CA ILE A 99 4.00 1.30 4.41
C ILE A 99 2.56 1.18 3.90
N GLY A 100 1.60 1.77 4.62
CA GLY A 100 0.18 1.78 4.24
C GLY A 100 -0.03 2.41 2.87
N GLN A 101 0.59 3.56 2.61
CA GLN A 101 0.52 4.24 1.32
C GLN A 101 1.10 3.39 0.18
N ILE A 102 2.25 2.74 0.38
CA ILE A 102 2.84 1.86 -0.63
C ILE A 102 1.90 0.67 -0.92
N ALA A 103 1.36 0.06 0.13
CA ALA A 103 0.48 -1.10 0.01
C ALA A 103 -0.84 -0.76 -0.71
N GLU A 104 -1.44 0.39 -0.41
CA GLU A 104 -2.66 0.89 -1.07
C GLU A 104 -2.43 1.09 -2.56
N ILE A 105 -1.40 1.86 -2.94
CA ILE A 105 -1.06 2.14 -4.34
C ILE A 105 -0.77 0.85 -5.12
N ALA A 106 0.01 -0.07 -4.53
CA ALA A 106 0.34 -1.34 -5.16
C ALA A 106 -0.90 -2.22 -5.36
N SER A 107 -1.79 -2.24 -4.37
CA SER A 107 -3.05 -3.00 -4.45
C SER A 107 -3.98 -2.44 -5.52
N ASP A 108 -4.10 -1.11 -5.62
CA ASP A 108 -4.94 -0.47 -6.65
C ASP A 108 -4.41 -0.76 -8.06
N ALA A 109 -3.09 -0.77 -8.24
CA ALA A 109 -2.46 -1.11 -9.51
C ALA A 109 -2.70 -2.59 -9.90
N ASP A 110 -2.53 -3.52 -8.97
CA ASP A 110 -2.80 -4.95 -9.18
C ASP A 110 -4.30 -5.21 -9.47
N CYS A 111 -5.21 -4.57 -8.73
CA CYS A 111 -6.65 -4.62 -9.00
C CYS A 111 -6.97 -4.14 -10.42
N THR A 112 -6.35 -3.04 -10.86
CA THR A 112 -6.54 -2.49 -12.20
C THR A 112 -6.03 -3.45 -13.28
N LEU A 113 -4.85 -4.05 -13.10
CA LEU A 113 -4.31 -5.08 -14.00
C LEU A 113 -5.24 -6.29 -14.11
N ARG A 114 -5.73 -6.79 -12.98
CA ARG A 114 -6.67 -7.93 -12.95
C ARG A 114 -7.96 -7.60 -13.67
N GLN A 115 -8.49 -6.39 -13.47
CA GLN A 115 -9.70 -5.95 -14.15
C GLN A 115 -9.49 -5.90 -15.68
N ARG A 116 -8.36 -5.35 -16.14
CA ARG A 116 -8.00 -5.32 -17.57
C ARG A 116 -7.87 -6.72 -18.16
N LEU A 117 -7.25 -7.64 -17.43
CA LEU A 117 -7.14 -9.04 -17.86
C LEU A 117 -8.52 -9.68 -18.02
N ILE A 118 -9.42 -9.50 -17.04
CA ILE A 118 -10.80 -9.98 -17.10
C ILE A 118 -11.51 -9.44 -18.33
N ASP A 119 -11.37 -8.15 -18.63
CA ASP A 119 -12.07 -7.52 -19.75
C ASP A 119 -11.52 -7.99 -21.12
N ARG A 120 -10.19 -8.18 -21.24
CA ARG A 120 -9.59 -8.81 -22.43
C ARG A 120 -10.12 -10.23 -22.64
N LEU A 121 -10.21 -11.03 -21.58
CA LEU A 121 -10.74 -12.39 -21.64
C LEU A 121 -12.22 -12.44 -22.05
N LYS A 122 -13.04 -11.49 -21.57
CA LYS A 122 -14.45 -11.35 -22.00
C LYS A 122 -14.55 -11.06 -23.50
N ILE A 123 -13.76 -10.10 -23.99
CA ILE A 123 -13.75 -9.73 -25.42
C ILE A 123 -13.35 -10.92 -26.29
N GLU A 124 -12.28 -11.63 -25.92
CA GLU A 124 -11.83 -12.82 -26.63
C GLU A 124 -12.89 -13.92 -26.63
N ARG A 125 -13.58 -14.14 -25.52
CA ARG A 125 -14.68 -15.10 -25.43
C ARG A 125 -15.83 -14.72 -26.38
N SER A 126 -16.24 -13.45 -26.39
CA SER A 126 -17.30 -12.96 -27.29
C SER A 126 -16.91 -13.12 -28.76
N ARG A 127 -15.64 -12.85 -29.13
CA ARG A 127 -15.16 -13.05 -30.52
C ARG A 127 -15.23 -14.50 -30.96
N ARG A 128 -14.87 -15.45 -30.08
CA ARG A 128 -14.95 -16.88 -30.39
C ARG A 128 -16.39 -17.32 -30.62
N THR A 129 -17.30 -16.94 -29.73
CA THR A 129 -18.73 -17.27 -29.88
C THR A 129 -19.32 -16.72 -31.18
N TYR A 130 -18.97 -15.49 -31.55
CA TYR A 130 -19.40 -14.92 -32.83
C TYR A 130 -18.82 -15.64 -34.06
N SER A 131 -17.56 -16.07 -33.99
CA SER A 131 -16.91 -16.86 -35.06
C SER A 131 -17.55 -18.24 -35.22
N ASP A 132 -17.92 -18.89 -34.12
CA ASP A 132 -18.56 -20.22 -34.12
C ASP A 132 -19.98 -20.14 -34.69
N GLU A 133 -20.75 -19.10 -34.36
CA GLU A 133 -22.09 -18.85 -34.91
C GLU A 133 -22.07 -18.60 -36.43
N TYR A 134 -21.11 -17.82 -36.93
CA TYR A 134 -20.97 -17.57 -38.38
C TYR A 134 -20.58 -18.84 -39.16
N SER A 135 -19.71 -19.68 -38.58
CA SER A 135 -19.24 -20.91 -39.20
C SER A 135 -20.35 -21.98 -39.29
N LEU A 136 -21.26 -22.00 -38.32
CA LEU A 136 -22.43 -22.89 -38.32
C LEU A 136 -23.49 -22.47 -39.34
N GLN A 137 -23.58 -21.17 -39.64
CA GLN A 137 -24.55 -20.64 -40.60
C GLN A 137 -24.13 -20.89 -42.06
N GLU A 138 -22.83 -20.82 -42.39
CA GLU A 138 -22.34 -21.16 -43.75
C GLU A 138 -22.41 -22.66 -44.07
N GLY A 139 -22.41 -23.54 -43.06
CA GLY A 139 -22.51 -24.98 -43.25
C GLY A 139 -23.93 -25.52 -43.50
N SER A 140 -24.97 -24.68 -43.41
CA SER A 140 -26.37 -25.10 -43.51
C SER A 140 -27.06 -24.71 -44.84
N ASP A 141 -26.35 -23.99 -45.72
CA ASP A 141 -26.83 -23.57 -47.05
C ASP A 141 -26.17 -24.36 -48.22
N GLY A 142 -25.55 -25.52 -47.93
CA GLY A 142 -24.88 -26.40 -48.90
C GLY A 142 -25.63 -27.69 -49.22
#